data_AF-A0A4P8XVA6-F1
#
_entry.id   AF-A0A4P8XVA6-F1
#
_cell.length_a   1.000
_cell.length_b   1.000
_cell.length_c   1.000
_cell.angle_alpha   90.00
_cell.angle_beta   90.00
_cell.angle_gamma   90.00
#
_symmetry.space_group_name_H-M   'P 1'
#
loop_
_entity.id
_entity.type
_entity.pdbx_description
1 polymer ?
#
loop_
_entity_poly.entity_id
_entity_poly.type
_entity_poly.pdbx_seq_one_letter_code
_entity_poly.pdbx_strand_id
1 'polypeptide(L)'
;MRIAKTTICALLLLCTLIFTVGCNSSDSSYPITIGNTTFNSKPEKVAVLSPNVADIVCQLGMEKDITLISSDVITDSIKNKKTCGTAIEPDTKKIIDNDIEVVLADDNMSDGAIKTLEDNDVKVVQFHYGNTGEDILTTYTSVGAILNGEIGKTQGNKAYTKLMTTLKNYKAEFSKKHSKDKLLFLEGTGPYVSVIKESWYGKLLAFTGTDVVTKDVNNSTYDVNMIGSLNPKYLVCNNDTYKSLENKDTLKKCDFNKSNGHIIIEKDKLKLQGKTAIENVEKILQTIDKSTFEKIKSTATTTVEKTTKGTASTTVSKATTTVTTTTVPTTTKPKEKYPLQSKYKVKFTDSAIKTMTLQSQNDYNKAMQERLTDLGYLASGNATGYFGDMTKTALETFQKNNKLSATGTVDSKTLQVMFSSSAKKV
;
A
#
# COMPACT_ATOMS: atom_id res chain seq x y z
N MET A 1 -48.41 5.73 -77.42
CA MET A 1 -49.37 4.62 -77.20
C MET A 1 -48.58 3.35 -76.93
N ARG A 2 -48.72 2.71 -75.75
CA ARG A 2 -48.05 1.45 -75.30
C ARG A 2 -46.49 1.55 -75.19
N ILE A 3 -45.77 1.09 -74.14
CA ILE A 3 -45.72 -0.21 -73.41
C ILE A 3 -45.09 -1.30 -74.29
N ALA A 4 -43.95 -1.96 -73.99
CA ALA A 4 -42.93 -1.87 -72.91
C ALA A 4 -41.56 -2.43 -73.46
N LYS A 5 -40.56 -3.02 -72.76
CA LYS A 5 -40.37 -3.54 -71.38
C LYS A 5 -38.87 -3.73 -70.99
N THR A 6 -38.61 -3.94 -69.70
CA THR A 6 -37.43 -4.46 -68.95
C THR A 6 -36.23 -5.13 -69.67
N THR A 7 -35.02 -4.79 -69.19
CA THR A 7 -33.96 -5.76 -68.77
C THR A 7 -33.39 -5.32 -67.42
N ILE A 8 -32.92 -6.24 -66.57
CA ILE A 8 -32.36 -6.01 -65.23
C ILE A 8 -30.84 -6.20 -65.25
N CYS A 9 -30.09 -5.38 -64.52
CA CYS A 9 -28.72 -5.71 -64.11
C CYS A 9 -28.43 -5.13 -62.72
N ALA A 10 -28.05 -5.99 -61.77
CA ALA A 10 -27.70 -5.58 -60.40
C ALA A 10 -26.18 -5.65 -60.21
N LEU A 11 -25.55 -4.55 -59.80
CA LEU A 11 -24.10 -4.48 -59.61
C LEU A 11 -23.74 -4.53 -58.12
N LEU A 12 -23.32 -5.71 -57.66
CA LEU A 12 -22.75 -5.92 -56.33
C LEU A 12 -21.35 -5.32 -56.26
N LEU A 13 -21.22 -4.12 -55.68
CA LEU A 13 -19.94 -3.45 -55.49
C LEU A 13 -19.33 -3.86 -54.13
N LEU A 14 -18.51 -4.91 -54.17
CA LEU A 14 -17.86 -5.51 -53.00
C LEU A 14 -16.70 -4.62 -52.51
N CYS A 15 -16.99 -3.56 -51.76
CA CYS A 15 -15.98 -2.74 -51.10
C CYS A 15 -15.30 -3.50 -49.95
N THR A 16 -14.27 -4.29 -50.28
CA THR A 16 -13.31 -4.82 -49.30
C THR A 16 -12.51 -3.67 -48.70
N LEU A 17 -13.03 -3.07 -47.64
CA LEU A 17 -12.28 -2.20 -46.75
C LEU A 17 -11.22 -3.06 -46.05
N ILE A 18 -10.03 -3.09 -46.66
CA ILE A 18 -8.82 -3.65 -46.04
C ILE A 18 -8.53 -2.78 -44.83
N PHE A 19 -8.92 -3.26 -43.64
CA PHE A 19 -8.30 -2.82 -42.40
C PHE A 19 -6.84 -3.24 -42.47
N THR A 20 -5.99 -2.35 -42.97
CA THR A 20 -4.58 -2.35 -42.61
C THR A 20 -4.54 -2.23 -41.10
N VAL A 21 -4.27 -3.35 -40.44
CA VAL A 21 -3.91 -3.36 -39.02
C VAL A 21 -2.55 -2.69 -38.93
N GLY A 22 -2.57 -1.36 -38.96
CA GLY A 22 -1.43 -0.54 -38.59
C GLY A 22 -1.02 -1.02 -37.21
N CYS A 23 0.23 -1.48 -37.09
CA CYS A 23 0.75 -2.03 -35.86
C CYS A 23 1.07 -0.88 -34.89
N ASN A 24 0.01 -0.18 -34.47
CA ASN A 24 0.05 0.66 -33.30
C ASN A 24 0.44 -0.25 -32.15
N SER A 25 1.62 -0.02 -31.59
CA SER A 25 1.95 -0.46 -30.25
C SER A 25 1.06 0.29 -29.27
N SER A 26 -0.19 -0.18 -29.15
CA SER A 26 -1.02 0.12 -27.99
C SER A 26 -0.21 -0.29 -26.76
N ASP A 27 0.20 0.69 -25.97
CA ASP A 27 0.96 0.44 -24.75
C ASP A 27 0.09 -0.41 -23.81
N SER A 28 0.38 -1.72 -23.78
CA SER A 28 -0.40 -2.72 -23.03
C SER A 28 -0.32 -2.54 -21.52
N SER A 29 0.42 -1.51 -21.07
CA SER A 29 0.42 -0.99 -19.72
C SER A 29 -0.87 -0.23 -19.34
N TYR A 30 -1.70 0.16 -20.32
CA TYR A 30 -2.92 0.99 -20.14
C TYR A 30 -4.14 0.40 -20.89
N PRO A 31 -5.40 0.73 -20.50
CA PRO A 31 -5.79 1.61 -19.41
C PRO A 31 -5.59 0.99 -18.01
N ILE A 32 -5.40 1.85 -17.00
CA ILE A 32 -5.41 1.47 -15.57
C ILE A 32 -6.40 2.34 -14.80
N THR A 33 -6.97 1.80 -13.73
CA THR A 33 -7.90 2.52 -12.85
C THR A 33 -7.41 2.42 -11.41
N ILE A 34 -7.29 3.57 -10.74
CA ILE A 34 -6.91 3.70 -9.32
C ILE A 34 -8.05 4.39 -8.58
N GLY A 35 -8.65 3.70 -7.61
CA GLY A 35 -9.91 4.15 -6.99
C GLY A 35 -11.00 4.27 -8.06
N ASN A 36 -11.54 5.48 -8.23
CA ASN A 36 -12.52 5.79 -9.27
C ASN A 36 -11.88 6.41 -10.54
N THR A 37 -10.57 6.66 -10.55
CA THR A 37 -9.88 7.47 -11.56
C THR A 37 -9.21 6.59 -12.60
N THR A 38 -9.64 6.70 -13.86
CA THR A 38 -9.08 5.95 -14.99
C THR A 38 -8.06 6.77 -15.78
N PHE A 39 -6.96 6.11 -16.15
CA PHE A 39 -5.86 6.61 -16.96
C PHE A 39 -5.81 5.77 -18.25
N ASN A 40 -6.10 6.40 -19.39
CA ASN A 40 -6.11 5.74 -20.71
C ASN A 40 -4.72 5.72 -21.38
N SER A 41 -3.79 6.50 -20.84
CA SER A 41 -2.41 6.69 -21.27
C SER A 41 -1.57 7.06 -20.05
N LYS A 42 -0.24 7.03 -20.22
CA LYS A 42 0.69 7.64 -19.26
C LYS A 42 0.47 9.17 -19.23
N PRO A 43 0.42 9.80 -18.05
CA PRO A 43 0.49 11.26 -17.93
C PRO A 43 1.92 11.74 -18.21
N GLU A 44 2.06 12.81 -18.99
CA GLU A 44 3.33 13.49 -19.26
C GLU A 44 3.68 14.50 -18.16
N LYS A 45 2.65 15.09 -17.50
CA LYS A 45 2.80 16.16 -16.52
C LYS A 45 2.15 15.81 -15.18
N VAL A 46 2.97 15.64 -14.15
CA VAL A 46 2.57 15.16 -12.81
C VAL A 46 3.02 16.11 -11.71
N ALA A 47 2.14 16.41 -10.76
CA ALA A 47 2.50 17.04 -9.49
C ALA A 47 2.43 16.02 -8.35
N VAL A 48 3.40 16.03 -7.44
CA VAL A 48 3.39 15.20 -6.23
C VAL A 48 3.39 16.09 -5.00
N LEU A 49 2.22 16.23 -4.39
CA LEU A 49 2.02 17.07 -3.21
C LEU A 49 2.27 16.31 -1.91
N SER A 50 1.91 15.02 -1.86
CA SER A 50 2.19 14.16 -0.70
C SER A 50 3.70 13.94 -0.51
N PRO A 51 4.29 14.30 0.64
CA PRO A 51 5.69 13.99 0.94
C PRO A 51 5.96 12.49 0.99
N ASN A 52 4.97 11.69 1.41
CA ASN A 52 5.09 10.24 1.47
C ASN A 52 5.10 9.62 0.07
N VAL A 53 4.21 10.06 -0.83
CA VAL A 53 4.21 9.62 -2.23
C VAL A 53 5.51 10.05 -2.92
N ALA A 54 6.03 11.25 -2.65
CA ALA A 54 7.31 11.70 -3.21
C ALA A 54 8.48 10.80 -2.78
N ASP A 55 8.53 10.39 -1.51
CA ASP A 55 9.56 9.46 -1.01
C ASP A 55 9.44 8.05 -1.62
N ILE A 56 8.21 7.63 -1.96
CA ILE A 56 7.93 6.38 -2.67
C ILE A 56 8.34 6.50 -4.15
N VAL A 57 8.06 7.62 -4.84
CA VAL A 57 8.53 7.90 -6.21
C VAL A 57 10.06 7.80 -6.27
N CYS A 58 10.78 8.32 -5.26
CA CYS A 58 12.23 8.16 -5.13
C CYS A 58 12.66 6.70 -4.91
N GLN A 59 11.84 5.88 -4.23
CA GLN A 59 12.12 4.44 -4.11
C GLN A 59 11.81 3.66 -5.41
N LEU A 60 10.91 4.16 -6.26
CA LEU A 60 10.66 3.60 -7.59
C LEU A 60 11.75 3.99 -8.60
N GLY A 61 12.47 5.10 -8.39
CA GLY A 61 13.38 5.68 -9.39
C GLY A 61 12.64 6.43 -10.50
N MET A 62 11.50 7.04 -10.17
CA MET A 62 10.60 7.73 -11.11
C MET A 62 10.64 9.26 -10.95
N GLU A 63 11.64 9.83 -10.27
CA GLU A 63 11.72 11.29 -10.04
C GLU A 63 11.76 12.10 -11.34
N LYS A 64 12.23 11.52 -12.46
CA LYS A 64 12.23 12.18 -13.77
C LYS A 64 10.83 12.44 -14.32
N ASP A 65 9.83 11.65 -13.91
CA ASP A 65 8.46 11.70 -14.40
C ASP A 65 7.57 12.71 -13.63
N ILE A 66 8.15 13.44 -12.67
CA ILE A 66 7.45 14.45 -11.85
C ILE A 66 7.82 15.87 -12.30
N THR A 67 6.82 16.71 -12.52
CA THR A 67 6.95 18.11 -12.96
C THR A 67 7.02 19.08 -11.78
N LEU A 68 6.10 18.95 -10.82
CA LEU A 68 5.97 19.83 -9.65
C LEU A 68 5.91 19.05 -8.33
N ILE A 69 6.23 19.72 -7.23
CA ILE A 69 6.11 19.20 -5.85
C ILE A 69 5.44 20.20 -4.92
N SER A 70 4.98 19.78 -3.75
CA SER A 70 4.70 20.72 -2.64
C SER A 70 6.00 21.22 -1.99
N SER A 71 5.92 22.27 -1.19
CA SER A 71 7.00 22.73 -0.29
C SER A 71 7.42 21.71 0.76
N ASP A 72 6.57 20.71 1.00
CA ASP A 72 6.67 19.82 2.16
C ASP A 72 7.39 18.51 1.81
N VAL A 73 7.76 18.35 0.54
CA VAL A 73 8.58 17.25 0.00
C VAL A 73 10.04 17.45 0.36
N ILE A 74 10.52 16.68 1.35
CA ILE A 74 11.89 16.79 1.89
C ILE A 74 12.89 15.74 1.36
N THR A 75 12.47 14.77 0.55
CA THR A 75 13.34 13.68 0.08
C THR A 75 14.42 14.17 -0.88
N ASP A 76 15.68 13.83 -0.58
CA ASP A 76 16.86 14.50 -1.15
C ASP A 76 17.01 14.41 -2.69
N SER A 77 16.51 13.35 -3.34
CA SER A 77 16.60 13.21 -4.81
C SER A 77 15.51 13.95 -5.59
N ILE A 78 14.49 14.51 -4.92
CA ILE A 78 13.34 15.16 -5.58
C ILE A 78 13.04 16.59 -5.09
N LYS A 79 13.42 16.93 -3.84
CA LYS A 79 13.11 18.23 -3.18
C LYS A 79 13.55 19.50 -3.91
N ASN A 80 14.44 19.38 -4.91
CA ASN A 80 14.95 20.51 -5.71
C ASN A 80 14.05 20.85 -6.93
N LYS A 81 12.89 20.19 -7.10
CA LYS A 81 11.92 20.51 -8.15
C LYS A 81 11.15 21.81 -7.84
N LYS A 82 10.52 22.38 -8.88
CA LYS A 82 9.67 23.57 -8.75
C LYS A 82 8.48 23.27 -7.82
N THR A 83 8.27 24.11 -6.82
CA THR A 83 7.20 23.98 -5.83
C THR A 83 5.90 24.65 -6.27
N CYS A 84 4.77 24.16 -5.76
CA CYS A 84 3.42 24.66 -6.06
C CYS A 84 2.54 24.73 -4.79
N GLY A 85 3.00 25.45 -3.77
CA GLY A 85 2.29 25.56 -2.48
C GLY A 85 2.58 24.39 -1.54
N THR A 86 1.75 24.22 -0.52
CA THR A 86 1.89 23.14 0.50
C THR A 86 1.18 21.86 0.06
N ALA A 87 1.31 20.78 0.82
CA ALA A 87 0.60 19.52 0.57
C ALA A 87 -0.90 19.63 0.87
N ILE A 88 -1.28 20.45 1.85
CA ILE A 88 -2.67 20.65 2.29
C ILE A 88 -3.34 21.75 1.46
N GLU A 89 -2.69 22.91 1.36
CA GLU A 89 -3.11 24.08 0.58
C GLU A 89 -2.08 24.33 -0.55
N PRO A 90 -2.26 23.71 -1.73
CA PRO A 90 -1.41 23.93 -2.89
C PRO A 90 -1.82 25.18 -3.68
N ASP A 91 -0.87 25.70 -4.45
CA ASP A 91 -1.09 26.77 -5.42
C ASP A 91 -1.73 26.17 -6.69
N THR A 92 -3.06 26.02 -6.65
CA THR A 92 -3.85 25.46 -7.75
C THR A 92 -3.64 26.23 -9.05
N LYS A 93 -3.44 27.55 -8.99
CA LYS A 93 -3.11 28.34 -10.17
C LYS A 93 -1.77 27.92 -10.77
N LYS A 94 -0.71 27.74 -9.99
CA LYS A 94 0.59 27.23 -10.50
C LYS A 94 0.49 25.82 -11.08
N ILE A 95 -0.40 24.97 -10.55
CA ILE A 95 -0.66 23.62 -11.07
C ILE A 95 -1.32 23.70 -12.46
N ILE A 96 -2.38 24.50 -12.59
CA ILE A 96 -3.09 24.73 -13.86
C ILE A 96 -2.20 25.46 -14.89
N ASP A 97 -1.49 26.53 -14.49
CA ASP A 97 -0.51 27.30 -15.30
C ASP A 97 0.72 26.47 -15.75
N ASN A 98 0.78 25.17 -15.48
CA ASN A 98 1.84 24.27 -15.91
C ASN A 98 1.30 23.04 -16.67
N ASP A 99 0.00 23.01 -16.95
CA ASP A 99 -0.75 21.93 -17.62
C ASP A 99 -0.58 20.56 -16.93
N ILE A 100 -0.60 20.52 -15.59
CA ILE A 100 -0.53 19.26 -14.84
C ILE A 100 -1.78 18.42 -15.09
N GLU A 101 -1.61 17.17 -15.54
CA GLU A 101 -2.72 16.25 -15.79
C GLU A 101 -3.19 15.52 -14.53
N VAL A 102 -2.26 15.25 -13.60
CA VAL A 102 -2.54 14.52 -12.38
C VAL A 102 -1.74 15.01 -11.17
N VAL A 103 -2.44 15.11 -10.04
CA VAL A 103 -1.95 15.52 -8.73
C VAL A 103 -2.00 14.31 -7.79
N LEU A 104 -0.84 13.90 -7.25
CA LEU A 104 -0.73 12.86 -6.23
C LEU A 104 -0.65 13.50 -4.84
N ALA A 105 -1.72 13.41 -4.06
CA ALA A 105 -1.94 14.13 -2.81
C ALA A 105 -2.14 13.20 -1.60
N ASP A 106 -2.02 13.75 -0.40
CA ASP A 106 -2.47 13.07 0.82
C ASP A 106 -4.00 13.23 0.96
N ASP A 107 -4.63 12.37 1.76
CA ASP A 107 -6.07 12.37 2.03
C ASP A 107 -6.57 13.58 2.85
N ASN A 108 -5.66 14.44 3.33
CA ASN A 108 -5.95 15.68 4.04
C ASN A 108 -5.77 16.96 3.21
N MET A 109 -5.59 16.84 1.88
CA MET A 109 -5.58 17.99 0.97
C MET A 109 -6.94 18.72 0.98
N SER A 110 -6.91 20.05 0.89
CA SER A 110 -8.08 20.93 1.00
C SER A 110 -9.14 20.66 -0.09
N ASP A 111 -10.38 20.36 0.33
CA ASP A 111 -11.53 20.10 -0.57
C ASP A 111 -11.71 21.22 -1.63
N GLY A 112 -11.50 22.47 -1.24
CA GLY A 112 -11.59 23.62 -2.14
C GLY A 112 -10.50 23.62 -3.21
N ALA A 113 -9.28 23.19 -2.87
CA ALA A 113 -8.19 23.03 -3.82
C ALA A 113 -8.42 21.82 -4.74
N ILE A 114 -8.92 20.69 -4.21
CA ILE A 114 -9.30 19.50 -5.00
C ILE A 114 -10.36 19.88 -6.03
N LYS A 115 -11.47 20.50 -5.60
CA LYS A 115 -12.55 20.91 -6.51
C LYS A 115 -12.05 21.90 -7.57
N THR A 116 -11.20 22.86 -7.20
CA THR A 116 -10.64 23.83 -8.16
C THR A 116 -9.81 23.15 -9.26
N LEU A 117 -9.12 22.05 -8.94
CA LEU A 117 -8.33 21.28 -9.89
C LEU A 117 -9.21 20.40 -10.78
N GLU A 118 -10.17 19.69 -10.21
CA GLU A 118 -11.11 18.85 -10.95
C GLU A 118 -12.05 19.67 -11.86
N ASP A 119 -12.45 20.88 -11.44
CA ASP A 119 -13.17 21.86 -12.27
C ASP A 119 -12.37 22.33 -13.50
N ASN A 120 -11.05 22.07 -13.55
CA ASN A 120 -10.12 22.44 -14.62
C ASN A 120 -9.45 21.19 -15.24
N ASP A 121 -10.16 20.05 -15.26
CA ASP A 121 -9.75 18.76 -15.85
C ASP A 121 -8.48 18.11 -15.24
N VAL A 122 -7.92 18.65 -14.15
CA VAL A 122 -6.77 18.07 -13.45
C VAL A 122 -7.21 16.95 -12.52
N LYS A 123 -6.73 15.72 -12.75
CA LYS A 123 -7.09 14.55 -11.94
C LYS A 123 -6.42 14.61 -10.57
N VAL A 124 -7.18 14.50 -9.49
CA VAL A 124 -6.60 14.29 -8.15
C VAL A 124 -6.63 12.81 -7.80
N VAL A 125 -5.53 12.30 -7.24
CA VAL A 125 -5.47 10.98 -6.61
C VAL A 125 -4.92 11.14 -5.20
N GLN A 126 -5.79 10.94 -4.22
CA GLN A 126 -5.44 10.97 -2.80
C GLN A 126 -4.91 9.61 -2.32
N PHE A 127 -3.93 9.64 -1.42
CA PHE A 127 -3.32 8.47 -0.81
C PHE A 127 -3.47 8.53 0.71
N HIS A 128 -3.96 7.44 1.31
CA HIS A 128 -4.01 7.30 2.77
C HIS A 128 -2.63 6.91 3.33
N TYR A 129 -2.37 7.30 4.58
CA TYR A 129 -1.15 6.92 5.29
C TYR A 129 -1.16 5.44 5.69
N GLY A 130 -0.25 4.64 5.12
CA GLY A 130 -0.22 3.20 5.38
C GLY A 130 0.18 2.84 6.82
N ASN A 131 -0.51 1.88 7.44
CA ASN A 131 -0.18 1.37 8.77
C ASN A 131 0.10 -0.14 8.80
N THR A 132 -0.25 -0.85 7.72
CA THR A 132 0.11 -2.24 7.43
C THR A 132 1.15 -2.31 6.30
N GLY A 133 1.67 -3.50 5.99
CA GLY A 133 2.56 -3.66 4.82
C GLY A 133 1.77 -3.62 3.50
N GLU A 134 0.49 -3.93 3.58
CA GLU A 134 -0.44 -4.12 2.48
C GLU A 134 -0.94 -2.75 1.98
N ASP A 135 -1.17 -1.81 2.89
CA ASP A 135 -1.45 -0.40 2.57
C ASP A 135 -0.27 0.22 1.80
N ILE A 136 0.96 -0.01 2.28
CA ILE A 136 2.17 0.56 1.68
C ILE A 136 2.46 -0.08 0.31
N LEU A 137 2.31 -1.40 0.18
CA LEU A 137 2.34 -2.08 -1.12
C LEU A 137 1.28 -1.53 -2.08
N THR A 138 0.09 -1.20 -1.59
CA THR A 138 -0.96 -0.57 -2.40
C THR A 138 -0.51 0.80 -2.90
N THR A 139 0.01 1.68 -2.04
CA THR A 139 0.58 2.98 -2.46
C THR A 139 1.70 2.81 -3.49
N TYR A 140 2.66 1.90 -3.27
CA TYR A 140 3.75 1.62 -4.23
C TYR A 140 3.23 1.17 -5.60
N THR A 141 2.26 0.26 -5.62
CA THR A 141 1.70 -0.29 -6.86
C THR A 141 0.83 0.72 -7.58
N SER A 142 0.01 1.50 -6.87
CA SER A 142 -0.81 2.58 -7.43
C SER A 142 0.02 3.74 -7.98
N VAL A 143 1.04 4.22 -7.25
CA VAL A 143 1.96 5.27 -7.74
C VAL A 143 2.71 4.79 -8.98
N GLY A 144 3.22 3.56 -8.96
CA GLY A 144 3.84 2.95 -10.14
C GLY A 144 2.87 2.84 -11.32
N ALA A 145 1.62 2.44 -11.08
CA ALA A 145 0.59 2.30 -12.12
C ALA A 145 0.21 3.63 -12.76
N ILE A 146 0.12 4.72 -12.00
CA ILE A 146 -0.18 6.05 -12.56
C ILE A 146 1.00 6.57 -13.40
N LEU A 147 2.24 6.34 -12.95
CA LEU A 147 3.42 6.86 -13.63
C LEU A 147 3.87 6.00 -14.83
N ASN A 148 3.57 4.69 -14.87
CA ASN A 148 4.02 3.81 -15.95
C ASN A 148 3.17 2.54 -16.17
N GLY A 149 1.87 2.59 -15.89
CA GLY A 149 0.89 1.53 -16.16
C GLY A 149 1.22 0.19 -15.48
N GLU A 150 0.76 -0.94 -16.01
CA GLU A 150 1.04 -2.27 -15.41
C GLU A 150 2.54 -2.61 -15.29
N ILE A 151 3.39 -2.06 -16.17
CA ILE A 151 4.87 -2.14 -16.02
C ILE A 151 5.30 -1.42 -14.73
N GLY A 152 4.80 -0.20 -14.51
CA GLY A 152 5.05 0.58 -13.31
C GLY A 152 4.42 -0.03 -12.05
N LYS A 153 3.24 -0.66 -12.15
CA LYS A 153 2.62 -1.43 -11.06
C LYS A 153 3.52 -2.60 -10.63
N THR A 154 4.08 -3.30 -11.60
CA THR A 154 5.06 -4.38 -11.38
C THR A 154 6.36 -3.85 -10.76
N GLN A 155 6.85 -2.68 -11.20
CA GLN A 155 7.99 -1.98 -10.60
C GLN A 155 7.72 -1.57 -9.14
N GLY A 156 6.51 -1.10 -8.83
CA GLY A 156 6.04 -0.81 -7.48
C GLY A 156 6.10 -2.02 -6.55
N ASN A 157 5.50 -3.14 -6.96
CA ASN A 157 5.55 -4.40 -6.21
C ASN A 157 7.00 -4.87 -5.98
N LYS A 158 7.84 -4.82 -7.02
CA LYS A 158 9.26 -5.19 -6.96
C LYS A 158 10.06 -4.28 -6.02
N ALA A 159 9.82 -2.97 -6.02
CA ALA A 159 10.49 -2.01 -5.15
C ALA A 159 10.11 -2.20 -3.68
N TYR A 160 8.82 -2.37 -3.37
CA TYR A 160 8.36 -2.70 -2.01
C TYR A 160 8.91 -4.04 -1.52
N THR A 161 8.86 -5.08 -2.37
CA THR A 161 9.41 -6.42 -2.06
C THR A 161 10.91 -6.34 -1.78
N LYS A 162 11.67 -5.54 -2.54
CA LYS A 162 13.09 -5.28 -2.28
C LYS A 162 13.31 -4.59 -0.93
N LEU A 163 12.57 -3.51 -0.64
CA LEU A 163 12.63 -2.78 0.64
C LEU A 163 12.39 -3.72 1.82
N MET A 164 11.30 -4.50 1.79
CA MET A 164 10.96 -5.42 2.88
C MET A 164 11.94 -6.59 3.00
N THR A 165 12.57 -7.02 1.91
CA THR A 165 13.64 -8.04 1.94
C THR A 165 14.90 -7.49 2.59
N THR A 166 15.33 -6.27 2.23
CA THR A 166 16.46 -5.58 2.86
C THR A 166 16.24 -5.37 4.36
N LEU A 167 15.06 -4.88 4.77
CA LEU A 167 14.71 -4.70 6.18
C LEU A 167 14.68 -6.03 6.96
N LYS A 168 14.11 -7.10 6.39
CA LYS A 168 14.13 -8.45 7.01
C LYS A 168 15.56 -9.00 7.15
N ASN A 169 16.42 -8.77 6.16
CA ASN A 169 17.83 -9.18 6.21
C ASN A 169 18.61 -8.44 7.31
N TYR A 170 18.44 -7.11 7.42
CA TYR A 170 19.03 -6.35 8.52
C TYR A 170 18.59 -6.87 9.88
N LYS A 171 17.28 -7.13 10.06
CA LYS A 171 16.76 -7.74 11.29
C LYS A 171 17.44 -9.07 11.61
N ALA A 172 17.53 -9.96 10.62
CA ALA A 172 18.09 -11.30 10.80
C ALA A 172 19.58 -11.27 11.20
N GLU A 173 20.38 -10.39 10.60
CA GLU A 173 21.81 -10.26 10.92
C GLU A 173 22.05 -9.58 12.27
N PHE A 174 21.42 -8.43 12.53
CA PHE A 174 21.63 -7.70 13.79
C PHE A 174 21.09 -8.47 15.01
N SER A 175 20.00 -9.22 14.88
CA SER A 175 19.44 -10.02 15.99
C SER A 175 20.42 -11.05 16.56
N LYS A 176 21.43 -11.49 15.79
CA LYS A 176 22.47 -12.44 16.23
C LYS A 176 23.33 -11.91 17.38
N LYS A 177 23.44 -10.58 17.50
CA LYS A 177 24.32 -9.89 18.45
C LYS A 177 23.58 -8.86 19.32
N HIS A 178 22.54 -8.23 18.77
CA HIS A 178 21.87 -7.05 19.35
C HIS A 178 20.45 -7.31 19.84
N SER A 179 19.93 -8.55 19.78
CA SER A 179 18.56 -8.90 20.22
C SER A 179 18.25 -8.70 21.70
N LYS A 180 19.26 -8.40 22.54
CA LYS A 180 19.12 -8.00 23.94
C LYS A 180 19.46 -6.53 24.21
N ASP A 181 19.95 -5.82 23.21
CA ASP A 181 20.19 -4.38 23.32
C ASP A 181 18.84 -3.66 23.29
N LYS A 182 18.62 -2.78 24.28
CA LYS A 182 17.39 -1.99 24.38
C LYS A 182 17.47 -0.74 23.50
N LEU A 183 16.56 -0.63 22.55
CA LEU A 183 16.35 0.59 21.75
C LEU A 183 15.05 1.25 22.19
N LEU A 184 15.12 2.51 22.63
CA LEU A 184 13.95 3.33 22.94
C LEU A 184 13.74 4.36 21.82
N PHE A 185 12.50 4.56 21.42
CA PHE A 185 12.09 5.68 20.58
C PHE A 185 11.31 6.70 21.41
N LEU A 186 11.53 8.00 21.21
CA LEU A 186 10.76 9.07 21.85
C LEU A 186 10.41 10.17 20.84
N GLU A 187 9.19 10.68 20.93
CA GLU A 187 8.76 11.91 20.26
C GLU A 187 7.94 12.81 21.19
N GLY A 188 8.24 14.11 21.19
CA GLY A 188 7.50 15.12 21.95
C GLY A 188 8.40 15.83 22.97
N THR A 189 7.81 16.70 23.79
CA THR A 189 8.53 17.46 24.82
C THR A 189 7.69 17.58 26.08
N GLY A 190 8.33 17.79 27.24
CA GLY A 190 7.67 17.91 28.54
C GLY A 190 7.86 16.69 29.43
N PRO A 191 6.98 16.44 30.42
CA PRO A 191 7.09 15.31 31.34
C PRO A 191 6.63 13.98 30.74
N TYR A 192 5.82 14.02 29.69
CA TYR A 192 5.32 12.84 28.95
C TYR A 192 5.75 12.95 27.48
N VAL A 193 6.23 11.84 26.92
CA VAL A 193 6.67 11.74 25.52
C VAL A 193 6.04 10.54 24.85
N SER A 194 5.61 10.71 23.60
CA SER A 194 4.93 9.69 22.80
C SER A 194 5.85 8.53 22.45
N VAL A 195 5.30 7.32 22.45
CA VAL A 195 5.97 6.11 21.99
C VAL A 195 5.19 5.45 20.86
N ILE A 196 5.86 5.32 19.72
CA ILE A 196 5.29 4.73 18.51
C ILE A 196 5.42 3.22 18.61
N LYS A 197 4.38 2.56 19.13
CA LYS A 197 4.24 1.09 19.06
C LYS A 197 3.46 0.65 17.82
N GLU A 198 2.32 1.29 17.56
CA GLU A 198 1.34 0.79 16.57
C GLU A 198 1.40 1.48 15.19
N SER A 199 2.04 2.66 15.05
CA SER A 199 2.24 3.28 13.73
C SER A 199 3.39 2.63 12.96
N TRP A 200 3.43 2.87 11.64
CA TRP A 200 4.48 2.39 10.74
C TRP A 200 5.90 2.56 11.29
N TYR A 201 6.27 3.70 11.88
CA TYR A 201 7.66 3.90 12.32
C TYR A 201 8.06 2.99 13.48
N GLY A 202 7.13 2.65 14.37
CA GLY A 202 7.36 1.65 15.44
C GLY A 202 7.63 0.25 14.87
N LYS A 203 6.85 -0.11 13.84
CA LYS A 203 7.03 -1.38 13.09
C LYS A 203 8.34 -1.37 12.29
N LEU A 204 8.75 -0.22 11.76
CA LEU A 204 10.03 -0.02 11.07
C LEU A 204 11.23 -0.22 12.00
N LEU A 205 11.18 0.31 13.22
CA LEU A 205 12.23 0.10 14.24
C LEU A 205 12.41 -1.37 14.61
N ALA A 206 11.36 -2.19 14.52
CA ALA A 206 11.46 -3.64 14.76
C ALA A 206 12.33 -4.38 13.72
N PHE A 207 12.79 -3.73 12.64
CA PHE A 207 13.78 -4.28 11.70
C PHE A 207 15.25 -4.02 12.09
N THR A 208 15.50 -3.27 13.17
CA THR A 208 16.86 -3.06 13.70
C THR A 208 17.46 -4.30 14.37
N GLY A 209 16.64 -5.31 14.70
CA GLY A 209 17.08 -6.50 15.42
C GLY A 209 17.34 -6.31 16.92
N THR A 210 16.89 -5.20 17.51
CA THR A 210 17.00 -4.86 18.94
C THR A 210 15.72 -5.16 19.73
N ASP A 211 15.79 -5.14 21.08
CA ASP A 211 14.59 -5.09 21.94
C ASP A 211 14.02 -3.67 21.92
N VAL A 212 13.08 -3.42 21.01
CA VAL A 212 12.41 -2.11 20.87
C VAL A 212 11.45 -1.92 22.05
N VAL A 213 11.81 -1.01 22.96
CA VAL A 213 11.22 -0.89 24.29
C VAL A 213 9.82 -0.29 24.21
N THR A 214 8.83 -1.18 24.19
CA THR A 214 7.38 -0.91 24.00
C THR A 214 6.52 -1.56 25.09
N LYS A 215 7.16 -2.04 26.16
CA LYS A 215 6.53 -2.68 27.34
C LYS A 215 6.03 -1.60 28.31
N ASP A 216 4.99 -1.91 29.07
CA ASP A 216 4.45 -1.05 30.15
C ASP A 216 3.87 0.32 29.70
N VAL A 217 3.66 0.50 28.39
CA VAL A 217 3.06 1.72 27.80
C VAL A 217 1.52 1.68 27.93
N ASN A 218 1.00 2.19 29.03
CA ASN A 218 -0.40 2.64 29.09
C ASN A 218 -0.51 4.00 28.38
N ASN A 219 -1.58 4.22 27.61
CA ASN A 219 -1.93 5.50 26.97
C ASN A 219 -0.90 6.09 25.97
N SER A 220 -0.10 5.25 25.32
CA SER A 220 0.81 5.63 24.20
C SER A 220 1.93 6.65 24.55
N THR A 221 2.18 6.92 25.84
CA THR A 221 3.22 7.84 26.31
C THR A 221 4.07 7.22 27.43
N TYR A 222 5.33 7.62 27.53
CA TYR A 222 6.17 7.38 28.70
C TYR A 222 6.29 8.64 29.54
N ASP A 223 6.26 8.47 30.87
CA ASP A 223 6.80 9.44 31.81
C ASP A 223 8.33 9.48 31.71
N VAL A 224 8.89 10.69 31.52
CA VAL A 224 10.34 10.92 31.35
C VAL A 224 11.16 10.44 32.56
N ASN A 225 10.54 10.34 33.75
CA ASN A 225 11.19 9.82 34.93
C ASN A 225 11.40 8.30 34.88
N MET A 226 10.52 7.56 34.19
CA MET A 226 10.61 6.10 34.05
C MET A 226 11.72 5.64 33.10
N ILE A 227 12.17 6.51 32.18
CA ILE A 227 13.21 6.21 31.18
C ILE A 227 14.51 5.70 31.83
N GLY A 228 14.89 6.25 32.99
CA GLY A 228 16.06 5.81 33.74
C GLY A 228 16.01 4.33 34.14
N SER A 229 14.82 3.85 34.54
CA SER A 229 14.58 2.45 34.92
C SER A 229 14.55 1.50 33.72
N LEU A 230 14.18 2.00 32.53
CA LEU A 230 14.30 1.23 31.29
C LEU A 230 15.76 0.98 30.93
N ASN A 231 16.66 1.93 31.24
CA ASN A 231 18.07 1.95 30.87
C ASN A 231 18.33 1.49 29.40
N PRO A 232 17.87 2.28 28.40
CA PRO A 232 18.12 1.95 27.00
C PRO A 232 19.59 2.18 26.60
N LYS A 233 20.08 1.32 25.69
CA LYS A 233 21.43 1.39 25.12
C LYS A 233 21.49 2.25 23.86
N TYR A 234 20.35 2.43 23.20
CA TYR A 234 20.16 3.30 22.04
C TYR A 234 18.88 4.14 22.23
N LEU A 235 18.95 5.42 21.88
CA LEU A 235 17.84 6.36 21.92
C LEU A 235 17.63 6.97 20.52
N VAL A 236 16.49 6.66 19.90
CA VAL A 236 16.05 7.27 18.63
C VAL A 236 15.03 8.37 18.95
N CYS A 237 15.26 9.59 18.49
CA CYS A 237 14.31 10.69 18.69
C CYS A 237 14.55 11.83 17.68
N ASN A 238 13.66 12.83 17.66
CA ASN A 238 13.92 14.07 16.93
C ASN A 238 14.72 15.09 17.76
N ASN A 239 15.33 16.06 17.09
CA ASN A 239 16.22 17.06 17.68
C ASN A 239 15.60 17.82 18.86
N ASP A 240 14.32 18.17 18.76
CA ASP A 240 13.64 19.01 19.75
C ASP A 240 13.21 18.18 20.97
N THR A 241 12.81 16.93 20.73
CA THR A 241 12.66 15.89 21.76
C THR A 241 13.97 15.74 22.53
N TYR A 242 15.09 15.51 21.82
CA TYR A 242 16.40 15.33 22.45
C TYR A 242 16.81 16.52 23.33
N LYS A 243 16.75 17.75 22.81
CA LYS A 243 17.06 18.98 23.56
C LYS A 243 16.21 19.17 24.81
N SER A 244 14.93 18.76 24.77
CA SER A 244 14.05 18.84 25.94
C SER A 244 14.37 17.83 27.05
N LEU A 245 15.14 16.77 26.73
CA LEU A 245 15.42 15.64 27.61
C LEU A 245 16.90 15.48 28.00
N GLU A 246 17.86 15.95 27.20
CA GLU A 246 19.31 15.69 27.40
C GLU A 246 19.83 16.16 28.78
N ASN A 247 19.26 17.25 29.30
CA ASN A 247 19.63 17.82 30.59
C ASN A 247 18.96 17.14 31.81
N LYS A 248 18.08 16.14 31.61
CA LYS A 248 17.38 15.42 32.70
C LYS A 248 18.30 14.37 33.34
N ASP A 249 18.40 14.37 34.67
CA ASP A 249 19.28 13.45 35.41
C ASP A 249 18.86 11.97 35.34
N THR A 250 17.64 11.68 34.87
CA THR A 250 17.16 10.33 34.55
C THR A 250 17.76 9.83 33.24
N LEU A 251 17.90 10.68 32.22
CA LEU A 251 18.53 10.32 30.94
C LEU A 251 20.05 10.22 31.05
N LYS A 252 20.73 11.13 31.78
CA LYS A 252 22.20 11.14 31.93
C LYS A 252 22.79 9.83 32.45
N LYS A 253 22.00 9.01 33.15
CA LYS A 253 22.42 7.73 33.75
C LYS A 253 22.31 6.53 32.80
N CYS A 254 21.53 6.66 31.71
CA CYS A 254 21.27 5.59 30.76
C CYS A 254 22.51 5.21 29.94
N ASP A 255 22.55 3.95 29.47
CA ASP A 255 23.69 3.41 28.73
C ASP A 255 23.93 4.05 27.36
N PHE A 256 22.93 4.66 26.71
CA PHE A 256 23.14 5.36 25.44
C PHE A 256 24.18 6.50 25.50
N ASN A 257 24.32 7.17 26.64
CA ASN A 257 25.35 8.20 26.85
C ASN A 257 26.78 7.61 26.87
N LYS A 258 26.91 6.32 27.19
CA LYS A 258 28.20 5.60 27.30
C LYS A 258 28.61 4.97 25.97
N SER A 259 27.62 4.63 25.12
CA SER A 259 27.81 3.99 23.82
C SER A 259 27.84 4.95 22.62
N ASN A 260 27.64 6.26 22.86
CA ASN A 260 27.25 7.23 21.83
C ASN A 260 25.98 6.79 21.05
N GLY A 261 25.05 6.12 21.74
CA GLY A 261 23.81 5.56 21.18
C GLY A 261 22.71 6.59 20.91
N HIS A 262 23.06 7.87 20.72
CA HIS A 262 22.13 8.97 20.44
C HIS A 262 21.86 9.05 18.94
N ILE A 263 20.62 8.80 18.51
CA ILE A 263 20.27 8.72 17.09
C ILE A 263 19.18 9.75 16.78
N ILE A 264 19.60 10.90 16.27
CA ILE A 264 18.70 11.99 15.88
C ILE A 264 18.17 11.76 14.46
N ILE A 265 16.84 11.73 14.31
CA ILE A 265 16.12 11.64 13.04
C ILE A 265 15.25 12.90 12.88
N GLU A 266 15.22 13.49 11.68
CA GLU A 266 14.34 14.64 11.40
C GLU A 266 12.87 14.22 11.54
N LYS A 267 12.05 15.03 12.22
CA LYS A 267 10.66 14.68 12.56
C LYS A 267 9.86 14.25 11.33
N ASP A 268 9.91 15.04 10.27
CA ASP A 268 9.17 14.77 9.04
C ASP A 268 9.75 13.64 8.19
N LYS A 269 10.93 13.09 8.53
CA LYS A 269 11.46 11.84 7.97
C LYS A 269 10.94 10.60 8.69
N LEU A 270 10.31 10.72 9.86
CA LEU A 270 9.71 9.60 10.61
C LEU A 270 8.45 9.04 9.93
N LYS A 271 7.70 9.88 9.21
CA LYS A 271 6.46 9.50 8.51
C LYS A 271 6.72 8.86 7.14
N LEU A 272 7.89 9.06 6.54
CA LEU A 272 8.13 8.63 5.16
C LEU A 272 8.27 7.10 5.04
N GLN A 273 7.61 6.53 4.03
CA GLN A 273 7.45 5.07 3.86
C GLN A 273 8.21 4.50 2.64
N GLY A 274 8.90 5.37 1.90
CA GLY A 274 9.65 5.05 0.70
C GLY A 274 11.15 4.88 0.97
N LYS A 275 11.96 5.62 0.19
CA LYS A 275 13.42 5.59 0.23
C LYS A 275 13.96 5.98 1.62
N THR A 276 13.38 7.00 2.25
CA THR A 276 13.81 7.50 3.56
C THR A 276 13.54 6.50 4.68
N ALA A 277 12.56 5.61 4.54
CA ALA A 277 12.30 4.55 5.52
C ALA A 277 13.50 3.60 5.68
N ILE A 278 14.15 3.22 4.56
CA ILE A 278 15.39 2.45 4.59
C ILE A 278 16.50 3.30 5.21
N GLU A 279 16.72 4.52 4.74
CA GLU A 279 17.85 5.37 5.15
C GLU A 279 17.84 5.68 6.66
N ASN A 280 16.66 5.84 7.27
CA ASN A 280 16.48 5.95 8.71
C ASN A 280 16.96 4.68 9.46
N VAL A 281 16.55 3.50 9.00
CA VAL A 281 16.98 2.22 9.60
C VAL A 281 18.49 2.00 9.40
N GLU A 282 19.01 2.31 8.22
CA GLU A 282 20.44 2.18 7.93
C GLU A 282 21.29 3.12 8.81
N LYS A 283 20.85 4.35 9.06
CA LYS A 283 21.48 5.27 10.02
C LYS A 283 21.50 4.70 11.44
N ILE A 284 20.38 4.13 11.90
CA ILE A 284 20.29 3.46 13.21
C ILE A 284 21.29 2.29 13.29
N LEU A 285 21.33 1.44 12.26
CA LEU A 285 22.18 0.24 12.22
C LEU A 285 23.68 0.58 12.16
N GLN A 286 24.07 1.67 11.47
CA GLN A 286 25.44 2.19 11.48
C GLN A 286 25.88 2.63 12.89
N THR A 287 24.98 3.22 13.68
CA THR A 287 25.26 3.57 15.09
C THR A 287 25.30 2.34 16.01
N ILE A 288 24.51 1.31 15.74
CA ILE A 288 24.48 0.07 16.53
C ILE A 288 25.74 -0.77 16.31
N ASP A 289 26.07 -1.09 15.06
CA ASP A 289 27.30 -1.78 14.65
C ASP A 289 27.62 -1.51 13.18
N LYS A 290 28.47 -0.51 12.94
CA LYS A 290 28.99 -0.18 11.62
C LYS A 290 29.69 -1.37 10.93
N SER A 291 30.43 -2.20 11.65
CA SER A 291 31.16 -3.33 11.05
C SER A 291 30.21 -4.38 10.47
N THR A 292 29.16 -4.73 11.22
CA THR A 292 28.09 -5.59 10.74
C THR A 292 27.31 -4.94 9.59
N PHE A 293 27.04 -3.64 9.65
CA PHE A 293 26.36 -2.91 8.57
C PHE A 293 27.13 -2.94 7.24
N GLU A 294 28.42 -2.54 7.23
CA GLU A 294 29.23 -2.49 5.99
C GLU A 294 29.44 -3.89 5.39
N LYS A 295 29.51 -4.93 6.23
CA LYS A 295 29.57 -6.33 5.78
C LYS A 295 28.28 -6.75 5.04
N ILE A 296 27.12 -6.29 5.49
CA ILE A 296 25.84 -6.58 4.81
C ILE A 296 25.78 -5.83 3.47
N LYS A 297 26.15 -4.54 3.45
CA LYS A 297 26.18 -3.71 2.24
C LYS A 297 27.09 -4.30 1.15
N SER A 298 28.32 -4.66 1.50
CA SER A 298 29.29 -5.26 0.57
C SER A 298 28.80 -6.61 0.00
N THR A 299 28.28 -7.50 0.86
CA THR A 299 27.75 -8.81 0.43
C THR A 299 26.58 -8.68 -0.55
N ALA A 300 25.70 -7.69 -0.36
CA ALA A 300 24.59 -7.42 -1.25
C ALA A 300 25.04 -7.01 -2.67
N THR A 301 26.15 -6.25 -2.78
CA THR A 301 26.71 -5.83 -4.07
C THR A 301 27.28 -7.01 -4.86
N THR A 302 28.07 -7.88 -4.25
CA THR A 302 28.74 -9.02 -4.92
C THR A 302 27.76 -10.05 -5.49
N THR A 303 26.52 -10.09 -4.99
CA THR A 303 25.49 -11.02 -5.47
C THR A 303 24.87 -10.60 -6.80
N VAL A 304 24.96 -9.32 -7.19
CA VAL A 304 24.33 -8.79 -8.42
C VAL A 304 25.14 -9.12 -9.68
N GLU A 305 26.47 -9.16 -9.62
CA GLU A 305 27.33 -9.35 -10.80
C GLU A 305 27.36 -10.79 -11.36
N LYS A 306 26.86 -11.79 -10.63
CA LYS A 306 27.01 -13.22 -11.00
C LYS A 306 25.83 -13.87 -11.72
N THR A 307 24.78 -13.13 -12.07
CA THR A 307 23.52 -13.70 -12.62
C THR A 307 23.19 -13.28 -14.06
N THR A 308 24.17 -13.35 -14.97
CA THR A 308 23.99 -13.15 -16.43
C THR A 308 24.54 -14.28 -17.31
N LYS A 309 24.33 -15.55 -16.92
CA LYS A 309 24.33 -16.70 -17.83
C LYS A 309 23.64 -17.92 -17.18
N GLY A 310 22.68 -18.54 -17.85
CA GLY A 310 21.99 -19.72 -17.29
C GLY A 310 20.63 -20.06 -17.89
N THR A 311 20.48 -20.12 -19.22
CA THR A 311 19.27 -20.65 -19.84
C THR A 311 19.22 -22.18 -19.69
N ALA A 312 18.23 -22.69 -18.96
CA ALA A 312 17.84 -24.11 -18.98
C ALA A 312 16.32 -24.24 -18.79
N SER A 313 15.70 -25.12 -19.58
CA SER A 313 14.27 -25.42 -19.51
C SER A 313 14.04 -26.70 -18.70
N THR A 314 12.97 -26.74 -17.91
CA THR A 314 12.44 -28.01 -17.36
C THR A 314 10.92 -28.02 -17.34
N THR A 315 10.32 -28.91 -18.12
CA THR A 315 8.88 -29.21 -18.13
C THR A 315 8.51 -30.26 -17.09
N VAL A 316 7.44 -30.07 -16.32
CA VAL A 316 6.78 -31.18 -15.58
C VAL A 316 5.25 -31.12 -15.67
N SER A 317 4.70 -32.20 -16.21
CA SER A 317 3.37 -32.81 -16.10
C SER A 317 2.15 -32.06 -15.55
N LYS A 318 1.11 -32.05 -16.39
CA LYS A 318 -0.32 -31.96 -16.05
C LYS A 318 -0.79 -33.21 -15.26
N ALA A 319 -1.59 -33.02 -14.22
CA ALA A 319 -2.30 -34.10 -13.51
C ALA A 319 -3.79 -33.75 -13.36
N THR A 320 -4.66 -34.74 -13.56
CA THR A 320 -6.12 -34.60 -13.52
C THR A 320 -6.68 -35.35 -12.31
N THR A 321 -7.62 -34.74 -11.56
CA THR A 321 -8.39 -35.44 -10.52
C THR A 321 -9.88 -35.24 -10.75
N THR A 322 -10.57 -36.33 -11.06
CA THR A 322 -12.04 -36.39 -11.19
C THR A 322 -12.70 -36.50 -9.81
N VAL A 323 -13.83 -35.82 -9.60
CA VAL A 323 -14.70 -36.06 -8.43
C VAL A 323 -16.14 -36.24 -8.91
N THR A 324 -16.78 -37.31 -8.44
CA THR A 324 -18.06 -37.81 -8.94
C THR A 324 -19.25 -37.01 -8.40
N THR A 325 -20.19 -36.62 -9.27
CA THR A 325 -21.51 -36.10 -8.87
C THR A 325 -22.50 -37.22 -8.58
N THR A 326 -23.09 -37.21 -7.39
CA THR A 326 -24.26 -38.04 -7.04
C THR A 326 -25.49 -37.14 -6.89
N THR A 327 -26.52 -37.37 -7.71
CA THR A 327 -27.78 -36.60 -7.69
C THR A 327 -28.93 -37.42 -7.11
N VAL A 328 -29.68 -36.85 -6.17
CA VAL A 328 -31.00 -37.34 -5.74
C VAL A 328 -31.95 -36.14 -5.70
N PRO A 329 -33.14 -36.19 -6.34
CA PRO A 329 -34.06 -35.06 -6.40
C PRO A 329 -35.05 -35.05 -5.23
N THR A 330 -35.47 -33.86 -4.77
CA THR A 330 -36.70 -33.71 -3.97
C THR A 330 -37.29 -32.32 -4.18
N THR A 331 -38.60 -32.25 -4.45
CA THR A 331 -39.33 -31.05 -4.85
C THR A 331 -39.81 -30.22 -3.65
N THR A 332 -39.08 -29.15 -3.34
CA THR A 332 -39.61 -28.01 -2.56
C THR A 332 -39.20 -26.69 -3.22
N LYS A 333 -40.00 -25.63 -3.06
CA LYS A 333 -39.67 -24.29 -3.56
C LYS A 333 -38.31 -23.89 -2.96
N PRO A 334 -37.24 -23.66 -3.75
CA PRO A 334 -35.89 -23.51 -3.19
C PRO A 334 -35.83 -22.35 -2.20
N LYS A 335 -35.37 -22.64 -0.97
CA LYS A 335 -34.92 -21.58 -0.05
C LYS A 335 -33.74 -20.89 -0.72
N GLU A 336 -33.81 -19.56 -0.84
CA GLU A 336 -32.77 -18.78 -1.49
C GLU A 336 -31.41 -19.02 -0.81
N LYS A 337 -30.38 -19.37 -1.60
CA LYS A 337 -29.06 -19.78 -1.09
C LYS A 337 -28.38 -18.69 -0.24
N TYR A 338 -28.73 -17.42 -0.48
CA TYR A 338 -28.18 -16.24 0.20
C TYR A 338 -29.30 -15.20 0.46
N PRO A 339 -30.18 -15.38 1.47
CA PRO A 339 -31.45 -14.65 1.60
C PRO A 339 -31.39 -13.12 1.64
N LEU A 340 -30.23 -12.52 1.91
CA LEU A 340 -30.04 -11.06 1.97
C LEU A 340 -29.21 -10.49 0.82
N GLN A 341 -28.78 -11.30 -0.17
CA GLN A 341 -27.91 -10.82 -1.27
C GLN A 341 -28.52 -9.66 -2.08
N SER A 342 -29.84 -9.66 -2.22
CA SER A 342 -30.62 -8.64 -2.93
C SER A 342 -30.54 -7.25 -2.28
N LYS A 343 -30.36 -7.14 -0.95
CA LYS A 343 -30.14 -5.85 -0.26
C LYS A 343 -28.88 -5.15 -0.81
N TYR A 344 -27.84 -5.93 -1.11
CA TYR A 344 -26.53 -5.46 -1.57
C TYR A 344 -26.39 -5.55 -3.10
N LYS A 345 -27.52 -5.67 -3.83
CA LYS A 345 -27.62 -5.64 -5.30
C LYS A 345 -26.80 -6.73 -6.04
N VAL A 346 -26.34 -7.77 -5.34
CA VAL A 346 -25.52 -8.86 -5.92
C VAL A 346 -26.29 -10.19 -6.01
N LYS A 347 -25.83 -11.08 -6.89
CA LYS A 347 -26.30 -12.46 -7.03
C LYS A 347 -25.11 -13.42 -7.03
N PHE A 348 -24.85 -14.09 -5.91
CA PHE A 348 -23.68 -14.97 -5.80
C PHE A 348 -23.88 -16.26 -6.61
N THR A 349 -23.01 -16.47 -7.61
CA THR A 349 -22.87 -17.72 -8.35
C THR A 349 -21.55 -18.39 -7.95
N ASP A 350 -21.42 -19.70 -8.19
CA ASP A 350 -20.17 -20.40 -7.83
C ASP A 350 -18.96 -19.96 -8.69
N SER A 351 -19.21 -19.28 -9.83
CA SER A 351 -18.17 -18.56 -10.59
C SER A 351 -17.80 -17.20 -9.96
N ALA A 352 -18.78 -16.44 -9.46
CA ALA A 352 -18.52 -15.20 -8.74
C ALA A 352 -17.76 -15.43 -7.42
N ILE A 353 -18.08 -16.52 -6.70
CA ILE A 353 -17.36 -16.87 -5.47
C ILE A 353 -15.88 -17.18 -5.75
N LYS A 354 -15.54 -17.73 -6.92
CA LYS A 354 -14.15 -17.94 -7.34
C LYS A 354 -13.38 -16.65 -7.64
N THR A 355 -14.06 -15.51 -7.84
CA THR A 355 -13.40 -14.20 -7.94
C THR A 355 -13.30 -13.48 -6.59
N MET A 356 -13.83 -14.06 -5.50
CA MET A 356 -13.74 -13.49 -4.14
C MET A 356 -12.50 -14.03 -3.41
N THR A 357 -11.33 -13.77 -3.99
CA THR A 357 -10.03 -14.15 -3.43
C THR A 357 -9.34 -12.96 -2.77
N LEU A 358 -8.38 -13.23 -1.89
CA LEU A 358 -7.45 -12.21 -1.42
C LEU A 358 -6.81 -11.47 -2.61
N GLN A 359 -6.56 -10.17 -2.45
CA GLN A 359 -6.03 -9.25 -3.48
C GLN A 359 -6.93 -8.98 -4.69
N SER A 360 -8.15 -9.53 -4.76
CA SER A 360 -9.10 -9.21 -5.84
C SER A 360 -9.95 -7.97 -5.52
N GLN A 361 -10.39 -7.25 -6.55
CA GLN A 361 -11.37 -6.16 -6.44
C GLN A 361 -12.59 -6.43 -7.31
N ASN A 362 -13.80 -6.39 -6.74
CA ASN A 362 -15.08 -6.54 -7.45
C ASN A 362 -16.29 -6.24 -6.53
N ASP A 363 -17.48 -6.13 -7.13
CA ASP A 363 -18.73 -5.83 -6.40
C ASP A 363 -19.17 -6.92 -5.42
N TYR A 364 -18.81 -8.19 -5.67
CA TYR A 364 -19.14 -9.28 -4.74
C TYR A 364 -18.35 -9.14 -3.43
N ASN A 365 -17.06 -8.78 -3.51
CA ASN A 365 -16.26 -8.40 -2.35
C ASN A 365 -16.85 -7.16 -1.66
N LYS A 366 -17.30 -6.16 -2.43
CA LYS A 366 -17.90 -4.93 -1.89
C LYS A 366 -19.17 -5.22 -1.08
N ALA A 367 -20.09 -5.99 -1.64
CA ALA A 367 -21.29 -6.45 -0.94
C ALA A 367 -20.98 -7.29 0.32
N MET A 368 -19.92 -8.10 0.28
CA MET A 368 -19.44 -8.88 1.42
C MET A 368 -18.83 -7.99 2.52
N GLN A 369 -18.12 -6.93 2.15
CA GLN A 369 -17.61 -5.92 3.08
C GLN A 369 -18.73 -5.06 3.68
N GLU A 370 -19.66 -4.56 2.87
CA GLU A 370 -20.88 -3.86 3.32
C GLU A 370 -21.67 -4.73 4.32
N ARG A 371 -21.74 -6.04 4.06
CA ARG A 371 -22.37 -6.99 4.97
C ARG A 371 -21.58 -7.21 6.27
N LEU A 372 -20.24 -7.28 6.22
CA LEU A 372 -19.39 -7.32 7.42
C LEU A 372 -19.53 -6.05 8.26
N THR A 373 -19.67 -4.88 7.63
CA THR A 373 -19.96 -3.58 8.27
C THR A 373 -21.33 -3.57 8.95
N ASP A 374 -22.40 -4.00 8.27
CA ASP A 374 -23.75 -4.15 8.86
C ASP A 374 -23.77 -5.09 10.09
N LEU A 375 -22.77 -5.96 10.22
CA LEU A 375 -22.59 -6.92 11.29
C LEU A 375 -21.52 -6.50 12.33
N GLY A 376 -20.86 -5.35 12.13
CA GLY A 376 -19.87 -4.75 13.04
C GLY A 376 -18.42 -5.25 12.92
N TYR A 377 -18.13 -6.17 11.98
CA TYR A 377 -16.79 -6.77 11.82
C TYR A 377 -15.82 -5.91 11.02
N LEU A 378 -16.32 -4.87 10.35
CA LEU A 378 -15.56 -3.98 9.47
C LEU A 378 -16.07 -2.54 9.65
N ALA A 379 -15.19 -1.54 9.55
CA ALA A 379 -15.59 -0.14 9.63
C ALA A 379 -16.20 0.35 8.30
N SER A 380 -17.10 1.32 8.38
CA SER A 380 -17.96 1.72 7.25
C SER A 380 -17.23 2.32 6.05
N GLY A 381 -16.05 2.93 6.24
CA GLY A 381 -15.21 3.40 5.13
C GLY A 381 -14.54 2.28 4.31
N ASN A 382 -14.48 1.05 4.84
CA ASN A 382 -13.57 0.01 4.33
C ASN A 382 -14.25 -0.99 3.37
N ALA A 383 -15.45 -0.65 2.87
CA ALA A 383 -16.16 -1.40 1.85
C ALA A 383 -15.81 -0.93 0.42
N THR A 384 -14.54 -1.06 0.06
CA THR A 384 -13.94 -0.57 -1.19
C THR A 384 -14.09 -1.53 -2.39
N GLY A 385 -14.55 -2.75 -2.13
CA GLY A 385 -14.51 -3.88 -3.06
C GLY A 385 -13.16 -4.61 -3.11
N TYR A 386 -12.09 -4.07 -2.54
CA TYR A 386 -10.77 -4.72 -2.52
C TYR A 386 -10.61 -5.66 -1.33
N PHE A 387 -10.46 -6.96 -1.57
CA PHE A 387 -10.29 -7.98 -0.54
C PHE A 387 -8.84 -8.03 -0.05
N GLY A 388 -8.47 -7.05 0.78
CA GLY A 388 -7.20 -7.02 1.52
C GLY A 388 -7.29 -7.67 2.91
N ASP A 389 -6.18 -7.65 3.66
CA ASP A 389 -6.05 -8.37 4.94
C ASP A 389 -6.97 -7.85 6.06
N MET A 390 -7.44 -6.60 6.00
CA MET A 390 -8.50 -6.13 6.90
C MET A 390 -9.83 -6.87 6.65
N THR A 391 -10.16 -7.14 5.39
CA THR A 391 -11.35 -7.95 5.02
C THR A 391 -11.14 -9.40 5.40
N LYS A 392 -9.92 -9.95 5.22
CA LYS A 392 -9.55 -11.29 5.69
C LYS A 392 -9.72 -11.44 7.21
N THR A 393 -9.25 -10.47 7.99
CA THR A 393 -9.34 -10.46 9.46
C THR A 393 -10.79 -10.31 9.95
N ALA A 394 -11.56 -9.43 9.32
CA ALA A 394 -13.01 -9.30 9.55
C ALA A 394 -13.74 -10.62 9.25
N LEU A 395 -13.37 -11.29 8.15
CA LEU A 395 -13.94 -12.57 7.73
C LEU A 395 -13.55 -13.73 8.66
N GLU A 396 -12.30 -13.82 9.12
CA GLU A 396 -11.85 -14.78 10.14
C GLU A 396 -12.62 -14.61 11.44
N THR A 397 -12.80 -13.37 11.89
CA THR A 397 -13.53 -13.03 13.11
C THR A 397 -15.01 -13.36 12.96
N PHE A 398 -15.61 -13.05 11.81
CA PHE A 398 -16.98 -13.45 11.46
C PHE A 398 -17.15 -14.98 11.44
N GLN A 399 -16.25 -15.69 10.76
CA GLN A 399 -16.24 -17.15 10.68
C GLN A 399 -16.15 -17.78 12.09
N LYS A 400 -15.18 -17.35 12.89
CA LYS A 400 -14.98 -17.79 14.28
C LYS A 400 -16.23 -17.60 15.13
N ASN A 401 -16.81 -16.40 15.15
CA ASN A 401 -18.00 -16.09 15.93
C ASN A 401 -19.21 -16.94 15.51
N ASN A 402 -19.35 -17.21 14.21
CA ASN A 402 -20.44 -17.99 13.62
C ASN A 402 -20.16 -19.51 13.55
N LYS A 403 -19.14 -20.01 14.28
CA LYS A 403 -18.75 -21.44 14.35
C LYS A 403 -18.39 -22.06 12.99
N LEU A 404 -17.79 -21.27 12.10
CA LEU A 404 -17.15 -21.72 10.87
C LEU A 404 -15.63 -21.84 11.07
N SER A 405 -14.95 -22.51 10.15
CA SER A 405 -13.49 -22.49 10.08
C SER A 405 -13.02 -21.05 9.76
N ALA A 406 -12.21 -20.45 10.64
CA ALA A 406 -11.64 -19.13 10.44
C ALA A 406 -10.44 -19.22 9.48
N THR A 407 -10.72 -19.30 8.17
CA THR A 407 -9.72 -19.40 7.11
C THR A 407 -9.35 -18.06 6.48
N GLY A 408 -10.21 -17.05 6.64
CA GLY A 408 -10.06 -15.77 5.96
C GLY A 408 -10.31 -15.85 4.44
N THR A 409 -10.82 -16.98 3.96
CA THR A 409 -11.23 -17.19 2.57
C THR A 409 -12.75 -17.21 2.46
N VAL A 410 -13.28 -16.64 1.37
CA VAL A 410 -14.72 -16.71 1.09
C VAL A 410 -15.05 -18.04 0.44
N ASP A 411 -15.98 -18.78 1.06
CA ASP A 411 -16.59 -19.97 0.48
C ASP A 411 -18.13 -19.87 0.51
N SER A 412 -18.79 -20.81 -0.18
CA SER A 412 -20.25 -20.82 -0.29
C SER A 412 -20.94 -20.97 1.07
N LYS A 413 -20.31 -21.63 2.06
CA LYS A 413 -20.85 -21.81 3.41
C LYS A 413 -20.75 -20.53 4.24
N THR A 414 -19.65 -19.80 4.11
CA THR A 414 -19.43 -18.51 4.76
C THR A 414 -20.45 -17.48 4.27
N LEU A 415 -20.68 -17.40 2.95
CA LEU A 415 -21.71 -16.52 2.38
C LEU A 415 -23.14 -16.93 2.76
N GLN A 416 -23.45 -18.24 2.83
CA GLN A 416 -24.75 -18.74 3.30
C GLN A 416 -25.08 -18.24 4.70
N VAL A 417 -24.11 -18.28 5.62
CA VAL A 417 -24.30 -17.79 7.00
C VAL A 417 -24.27 -16.27 7.06
N MET A 418 -23.37 -15.61 6.32
CA MET A 418 -23.23 -14.15 6.35
C MET A 418 -24.47 -13.43 5.83
N PHE A 419 -25.04 -13.91 4.72
CA PHE A 419 -26.24 -13.34 4.10
C PHE A 419 -27.54 -13.97 4.60
N SER A 420 -27.53 -14.60 5.79
CA SER A 420 -28.75 -14.99 6.52
C SER A 420 -29.16 -13.92 7.55
N SER A 421 -30.39 -14.04 8.05
CA SER A 421 -30.86 -13.30 9.24
C SER A 421 -30.29 -13.83 10.56
N SER A 422 -29.66 -15.01 10.57
CA SER A 422 -29.03 -15.63 11.74
C SER A 422 -27.53 -15.33 11.88
N ALA A 423 -26.97 -14.51 10.99
CA ALA A 423 -25.60 -13.99 11.09
C ALA A 423 -25.40 -13.22 12.41
N LYS A 424 -24.51 -13.71 13.27
CA LYS A 424 -24.17 -13.01 14.52
C LYS A 424 -23.41 -11.73 14.23
N LYS A 425 -23.83 -10.64 14.87
CA LYS A 425 -23.05 -9.41 15.02
C LYS A 425 -21.95 -9.58 16.09
N VAL A 426 -21.01 -8.64 16.14
CA VAL A 426 -20.24 -8.31 17.36
C VAL A 426 -21.03 -7.37 18.27
#